data_AF-A0A5C8LG60-F1
#
_entry.id   AF-A0A5C8LG60-F1
#
_cell.length_a   1.000
_cell.length_b   1.000
_cell.length_c   1.000
_cell.angle_alpha   90.00
_cell.angle_beta   90.00
_cell.angle_gamma   90.00
#
_symmetry.space_group_name_H-M   'P 1'
#
loop_
_entity.id
_entity.type
_entity.pdbx_description
1 polymer ?
#
loop_
_entity_poly.entity_id
_entity_poly.type
_entity_poly.pdbx_seq_one_letter_code
_entity_poly.pdbx_strand_id
1 'polypeptide(L)'
;MTLTLTEREKKSIAALIQQHCDPYLSRFPFARYPIEPLEYWKQAFTKPATVQASTLKQAISWHFGSWQRNSLSPAQRSVCIHIIKSWPDFVQNESFDPTRVLQFWHTQLPDWQHGFQAAAFLLHLMHPDTFEITDHHRNQAMIEILQASEIGEDNRTITNSVQDLEDYSSFFNSIVPKLPYGEVNRIKLDRFLKAYGNRHAYKHIAATYTTSEPTIRQFSWDDCAAQSFDLEKITLRANADVLFACLLHLLDKQPQGSKKLTIEQIVDQLPLGTAGICNEASYNYALIALFGNQKGRDYFQFENATLQQVFTEQANQSTRDMKLYLKYANESVTINTKYLKA
;
A
#
# COMPACT_ATOMS: atom_id res chain seq x y z
N MET A 1 14.39 -26.74 -12.83
CA MET A 1 13.25 -26.86 -13.78
C MET A 1 12.15 -26.01 -13.22
N THR A 2 11.65 -25.07 -13.99
CA THR A 2 10.64 -24.11 -13.54
C THR A 2 9.27 -24.78 -13.41
N LEU A 3 8.51 -24.43 -12.37
CA LEU A 3 7.15 -24.90 -12.13
C LEU A 3 6.27 -24.77 -13.39
N THR A 4 5.64 -25.87 -13.78
CA THR A 4 4.72 -25.93 -14.92
C THR A 4 3.36 -26.42 -14.45
N LEU A 5 2.29 -25.70 -14.82
CA LEU A 5 0.92 -26.03 -14.46
C LEU A 5 0.11 -26.40 -15.72
N THR A 6 -0.73 -27.43 -15.62
CA THR A 6 -1.73 -27.78 -16.62
C THR A 6 -2.89 -26.79 -16.62
N GLU A 7 -3.68 -26.76 -17.70
CA GLU A 7 -4.85 -25.88 -17.76
C GLU A 7 -5.92 -26.19 -16.71
N ARG A 8 -6.05 -27.46 -16.30
CA ARG A 8 -6.97 -27.86 -15.22
C ARG A 8 -6.51 -27.28 -13.88
N GLU A 9 -5.22 -27.41 -13.58
CA GLU A 9 -4.60 -26.89 -12.35
C GLU A 9 -4.71 -25.38 -12.26
N LYS A 10 -4.38 -24.65 -13.34
CA LYS A 10 -4.52 -23.19 -13.39
C LYS A 10 -5.96 -22.74 -13.09
N LYS A 11 -6.97 -23.45 -13.62
CA LYS A 11 -8.39 -23.16 -13.35
C LYS A 11 -8.77 -23.42 -11.89
N SER A 12 -8.31 -24.52 -11.30
CA SER A 12 -8.56 -24.84 -9.88
C SER A 12 -7.98 -23.79 -8.95
N ILE A 13 -6.72 -23.40 -9.19
CA ILE A 13 -6.03 -22.35 -8.43
C ILE A 13 -6.77 -21.02 -8.56
N ALA A 14 -7.16 -20.63 -9.79
CA ALA A 14 -7.90 -19.38 -10.01
C ALA A 14 -9.25 -19.37 -9.28
N ALA A 15 -9.97 -20.50 -9.25
CA ALA A 15 -11.23 -20.62 -8.50
C ALA A 15 -11.03 -20.46 -6.98
N LEU A 16 -10.00 -21.10 -6.42
CA LEU A 16 -9.63 -20.96 -5.01
C LEU A 16 -9.28 -19.50 -4.67
N ILE A 17 -8.45 -18.87 -5.49
CA ILE A 17 -8.10 -17.45 -5.31
C ILE A 17 -9.35 -16.58 -5.35
N GLN A 18 -10.22 -16.78 -6.35
CA GLN A 18 -11.45 -16.00 -6.49
C GLN A 18 -12.36 -16.13 -5.26
N GLN A 19 -12.51 -17.33 -4.71
CA GLN A 19 -13.32 -17.59 -3.51
C GLN A 19 -12.81 -16.82 -2.28
N HIS A 20 -11.50 -16.62 -2.17
CA HIS A 20 -10.86 -16.04 -1.00
C HIS A 20 -10.37 -14.60 -1.20
N CYS A 21 -10.39 -14.07 -2.42
CA CYS A 21 -9.75 -12.80 -2.77
C CYS A 21 -10.23 -11.63 -1.90
N ASP A 22 -11.53 -11.35 -1.91
CA ASP A 22 -12.09 -10.17 -1.24
C ASP A 22 -11.94 -10.21 0.30
N PRO A 23 -12.18 -11.33 1.00
CA PRO A 23 -11.90 -11.44 2.43
C PRO A 23 -10.46 -11.11 2.82
N TYR A 24 -9.47 -11.54 2.03
CA TYR A 24 -8.06 -11.25 2.33
C TYR A 24 -7.66 -9.82 1.91
N LEU A 25 -8.18 -9.32 0.79
CA LEU A 25 -7.93 -7.95 0.35
C LEU A 25 -8.58 -6.91 1.27
N SER A 26 -9.70 -7.22 1.91
CA SER A 26 -10.33 -6.34 2.90
C SER A 26 -9.48 -6.10 4.15
N ARG A 27 -8.35 -6.81 4.32
CA ARG A 27 -7.39 -6.62 5.42
C ARG A 27 -5.99 -6.23 4.91
N PHE A 28 -5.85 -6.01 3.59
CA PHE A 28 -4.59 -5.65 2.98
C PHE A 28 -4.18 -4.21 3.36
N PRO A 29 -2.95 -3.98 3.86
CA PRO A 29 -2.55 -2.67 4.35
C PRO A 29 -2.14 -1.77 3.17
N PHE A 30 -3.12 -1.25 2.41
CA PHE A 30 -2.90 -0.45 1.18
C PHE A 30 -1.88 0.68 1.36
N ALA A 31 -1.98 1.43 2.47
CA ALA A 31 -1.05 2.53 2.76
C ALA A 31 0.40 2.09 3.04
N ARG A 32 0.66 0.83 3.39
CA ARG A 32 2.03 0.31 3.54
C ARG A 32 2.65 -0.08 2.20
N TYR A 33 1.82 -0.37 1.21
CA TYR A 33 2.24 -0.84 -0.12
C TYR A 33 1.48 -0.10 -1.24
N PRO A 34 1.57 1.24 -1.34
CA PRO A 34 1.02 1.96 -2.48
C PRO A 34 1.75 1.53 -3.76
N ILE A 35 1.03 1.48 -4.89
CA ILE A 35 1.57 0.96 -6.15
C ILE A 35 2.34 2.01 -6.94
N GLU A 36 2.01 3.27 -6.76
CA GLU A 36 2.54 4.38 -7.54
C GLU A 36 4.07 4.52 -7.45
N PRO A 37 4.71 4.46 -6.27
CA PRO A 37 6.17 4.52 -6.22
C PRO A 37 6.85 3.30 -6.86
N LEU A 38 6.19 2.13 -6.85
CA LEU A 38 6.72 0.91 -7.44
C LEU A 38 6.87 1.05 -8.97
N GLU A 39 5.86 1.61 -9.66
CA GLU A 39 5.92 1.80 -11.11
C GLU A 39 7.06 2.75 -11.52
N TYR A 40 7.30 3.80 -10.74
CA TYR A 40 8.48 4.66 -10.93
C TYR A 40 9.79 3.89 -10.73
N TRP A 41 9.90 3.07 -9.67
CA TRP A 41 11.13 2.32 -9.40
C TRP A 41 11.42 1.25 -10.45
N LYS A 42 10.42 0.56 -10.98
CA LYS A 42 10.60 -0.40 -12.08
C LYS A 42 11.28 0.24 -13.29
N GLN A 43 11.06 1.53 -13.54
CA GLN A 43 11.75 2.26 -14.60
C GLN A 43 13.15 2.69 -14.17
N ALA A 44 13.28 3.30 -12.98
CA ALA A 44 14.54 3.85 -12.49
C ALA A 44 15.64 2.77 -12.31
N PHE A 45 15.28 1.59 -11.83
CA PHE A 45 16.23 0.51 -11.51
C PHE A 45 16.68 -0.30 -12.72
N THR A 46 16.08 -0.10 -13.92
CA THR A 46 16.64 -0.63 -15.18
C THR A 46 18.03 -0.08 -15.50
N LYS A 47 18.40 1.05 -14.87
CA LYS A 47 19.74 1.65 -14.94
C LYS A 47 20.32 1.79 -13.53
N PRO A 48 20.78 0.69 -12.89
CA PRO A 48 21.17 0.67 -11.48
C PRO A 48 22.18 1.76 -11.09
N ALA A 49 23.14 2.07 -11.97
CA ALA A 49 24.15 3.10 -11.76
C ALA A 49 23.59 4.52 -11.60
N THR A 50 22.34 4.78 -12.02
CA THR A 50 21.67 6.08 -11.89
C THR A 50 20.84 6.22 -10.62
N VAL A 51 20.62 5.12 -9.90
CA VAL A 51 19.76 5.08 -8.71
C VAL A 51 20.46 5.77 -7.54
N GLN A 52 19.82 6.82 -7.01
CA GLN A 52 20.30 7.56 -5.85
C GLN A 52 20.05 6.80 -4.55
N ALA A 53 20.91 7.00 -3.55
CA ALA A 53 20.79 6.36 -2.23
C ALA A 53 19.43 6.63 -1.55
N SER A 54 18.84 7.81 -1.76
CA SER A 54 17.51 8.15 -1.24
C SER A 54 16.40 7.31 -1.88
N THR A 55 16.45 7.11 -3.20
CA THR A 55 15.52 6.24 -3.94
C THR A 55 15.67 4.78 -3.50
N LEU A 56 16.90 4.30 -3.35
CA LEU A 56 17.19 2.96 -2.85
C LEU A 56 16.63 2.74 -1.44
N LYS A 57 16.86 3.70 -0.53
CA LYS A 57 16.30 3.67 0.83
C LYS A 57 14.78 3.60 0.81
N GLN A 58 14.14 4.42 -0.03
CA GLN A 58 12.68 4.44 -0.15
C GLN A 58 12.13 3.11 -0.68
N ALA A 59 12.72 2.56 -1.74
CA ALA A 59 12.32 1.29 -2.34
C ALA A 59 12.43 0.12 -1.34
N ILE A 60 13.58 -0.03 -0.67
CA ILE A 60 13.78 -1.09 0.33
C ILE A 60 12.86 -0.90 1.54
N SER A 61 12.65 0.35 1.99
CA SER A 61 11.72 0.62 3.10
C SER A 61 10.28 0.27 2.74
N TRP A 62 9.85 0.52 1.50
CA TRP A 62 8.54 0.13 0.97
C TRP A 62 8.39 -1.38 0.92
N HIS A 63 9.40 -2.11 0.47
CA HIS A 63 9.38 -3.58 0.43
C HIS A 63 9.11 -4.20 1.81
N PHE A 64 9.72 -3.64 2.85
CA PHE A 64 9.49 -4.03 4.24
C PHE A 64 8.23 -3.39 4.87
N GLY A 65 7.34 -2.79 4.09
CA GLY A 65 6.07 -2.23 4.54
C GLY A 65 6.21 -0.98 5.42
N SER A 66 7.35 -0.29 5.34
CA SER A 66 7.66 0.94 6.09
C SER A 66 7.61 2.19 5.20
N TRP A 67 6.79 2.17 4.14
CA TRP A 67 6.55 3.35 3.31
C TRP A 67 6.08 4.55 4.15
N GLN A 68 6.82 5.67 4.08
CA GLN A 68 6.61 6.88 4.89
C GLN A 68 6.52 6.64 6.42
N ARG A 69 7.10 5.55 6.92
CA ARG A 69 7.08 5.16 8.34
C ARG A 69 8.49 4.85 8.84
N ASN A 70 8.76 5.17 10.09
CA ASN A 70 10.00 4.79 10.77
C ASN A 70 9.81 3.47 11.55
N SER A 71 9.30 2.43 10.88
CA SER A 71 8.86 1.17 11.53
C SER A 71 9.73 -0.06 11.21
N LEU A 72 10.87 0.13 10.53
CA LEU A 72 11.77 -0.99 10.23
C LEU A 72 12.32 -1.60 11.53
N SER A 73 12.28 -2.94 11.60
CA SER A 73 12.95 -3.70 12.66
C SER A 73 14.47 -3.48 12.62
N PRO A 74 15.22 -3.74 13.71
CA PRO A 74 16.67 -3.63 13.70
C PRO A 74 17.33 -4.45 12.58
N ALA A 75 16.85 -5.67 12.32
CA ALA A 75 17.35 -6.53 11.24
C ALA A 75 17.10 -5.92 9.86
N GLN A 76 15.87 -5.48 9.57
CA GLN A 76 15.52 -4.84 8.29
C GLN A 76 16.30 -3.54 8.07
N ARG A 77 16.49 -2.76 9.15
CA ARG A 77 17.30 -1.53 9.11
C ARG A 77 18.76 -1.85 8.79
N SER A 78 19.32 -2.90 9.39
CA SER A 78 20.67 -3.37 9.10
C SER A 78 20.82 -3.75 7.63
N VAL A 79 19.89 -4.54 7.08
CA VAL A 79 19.86 -4.89 5.65
C VAL A 79 19.83 -3.63 4.76
N CYS A 80 18.92 -2.68 5.04
CA CYS A 80 18.81 -1.45 4.26
C CYS A 80 20.11 -0.62 4.28
N ILE A 81 20.77 -0.50 5.43
CA ILE A 81 22.05 0.20 5.56
C ILE A 81 23.15 -0.49 4.72
N HIS A 82 23.25 -1.82 4.78
CA HIS A 82 24.25 -2.58 4.01
C HIS A 82 23.98 -2.49 2.51
N ILE A 83 22.71 -2.57 2.08
CA ILE A 83 22.35 -2.36 0.67
C ILE A 83 22.81 -0.99 0.17
N ILE A 84 22.51 0.08 0.91
CA ILE A 84 22.91 1.45 0.52
C ILE A 84 24.44 1.58 0.48
N LYS A 85 25.14 0.99 1.46
CA LYS A 85 26.60 1.05 1.55
C LYS A 85 27.28 0.30 0.42
N SER A 86 26.80 -0.89 0.06
CA SER A 86 27.39 -1.77 -0.95
C SER A 86 26.87 -1.48 -2.37
N TRP A 87 25.90 -0.58 -2.55
CA TRP A 87 25.35 -0.24 -3.86
C TRP A 87 26.39 0.29 -4.87
N PRO A 88 27.34 1.19 -4.51
CA PRO A 88 28.37 1.65 -5.45
C PRO A 88 29.22 0.51 -6.00
N ASP A 89 29.59 -0.46 -5.16
CA ASP A 89 30.37 -1.63 -5.57
C ASP A 89 29.52 -2.60 -6.41
N PHE A 90 28.22 -2.72 -6.08
CA PHE A 90 27.28 -3.55 -6.83
C PHE A 90 27.17 -3.10 -8.29
N VAL A 91 26.99 -1.79 -8.52
CA VAL A 91 26.75 -1.25 -9.87
C VAL A 91 28.00 -1.23 -10.76
N GLN A 92 29.18 -1.47 -10.19
CA GLN A 92 30.41 -1.68 -10.97
C GLN A 92 30.48 -3.07 -11.62
N ASN A 93 29.66 -4.03 -11.18
CA ASN A 93 29.56 -5.33 -11.86
C ASN A 93 28.72 -5.19 -13.14
N GLU A 94 29.31 -5.46 -14.30
CA GLU A 94 28.65 -5.27 -15.60
C GLU A 94 27.59 -6.35 -15.91
N SER A 95 27.66 -7.53 -15.29
CA SER A 95 26.67 -8.59 -15.49
C SER A 95 25.64 -8.62 -14.36
N PHE A 96 24.44 -8.10 -14.61
CA PHE A 96 23.28 -8.22 -13.72
C PHE A 96 22.54 -9.56 -13.86
N ASP A 97 23.30 -10.65 -14.00
CA ASP A 97 22.77 -12.00 -14.03
C ASP A 97 22.13 -12.36 -12.66
N PRO A 98 20.93 -12.96 -12.63
CA PRO A 98 20.21 -13.25 -11.38
C PRO A 98 21.02 -14.00 -10.32
N THR A 99 21.82 -14.99 -10.74
CA THR A 99 22.61 -15.81 -9.82
C THR A 99 23.75 -14.98 -9.25
N ARG A 100 24.44 -14.21 -10.09
CA ARG A 100 25.50 -13.29 -9.64
C ARG A 100 24.98 -12.19 -8.73
N VAL A 101 23.80 -11.64 -9.02
CA VAL A 101 23.15 -10.62 -8.18
C VAL A 101 22.86 -11.18 -6.79
N LEU A 102 22.24 -12.36 -6.68
CA LEU A 102 21.97 -12.97 -5.38
C LEU A 102 23.25 -13.35 -4.64
N GLN A 103 24.26 -13.89 -5.35
CA GLN A 103 25.57 -14.20 -4.75
C GLN A 103 26.25 -12.95 -4.19
N PHE A 104 26.25 -11.85 -4.94
CA PHE A 104 26.79 -10.57 -4.44
C PHE A 104 26.09 -10.18 -3.14
N TRP A 105 24.76 -10.09 -3.13
CA TRP A 105 24.02 -9.67 -1.94
C TRP A 105 24.18 -10.64 -0.77
N HIS A 106 24.28 -11.95 -1.02
CA HIS A 106 24.53 -12.94 0.03
C HIS A 106 25.85 -12.69 0.77
N THR A 107 26.88 -12.24 0.07
CA THR A 107 28.18 -11.91 0.70
C THR A 107 28.16 -10.59 1.48
N GLN A 108 27.25 -9.66 1.14
CA GLN A 108 27.22 -8.31 1.71
C GLN A 108 26.25 -8.18 2.89
N LEU A 109 25.21 -9.01 2.95
CA LEU A 109 24.11 -8.83 3.88
C LEU A 109 24.25 -9.72 5.13
N PRO A 110 24.09 -9.15 6.34
CA PRO A 110 24.36 -9.85 7.60
C PRO A 110 23.28 -10.87 8.00
N ASP A 111 22.09 -10.77 7.41
CA ASP A 111 20.94 -11.63 7.67
C ASP A 111 20.36 -12.03 6.33
N TRP A 112 20.59 -13.28 5.91
CA TRP A 112 20.14 -13.73 4.60
C TRP A 112 18.63 -13.96 4.51
N GLN A 113 17.92 -14.16 5.61
CA GLN A 113 16.46 -14.35 5.55
C GLN A 113 15.77 -13.05 5.12
N HIS A 114 16.15 -11.91 5.70
CA HIS A 114 15.66 -10.61 5.28
C HIS A 114 16.41 -10.08 4.04
N GLY A 115 17.70 -10.42 3.94
CA GLY A 115 18.56 -10.03 2.84
C GLY A 115 18.13 -10.62 1.50
N PHE A 116 17.73 -11.89 1.47
CA PHE A 116 17.18 -12.54 0.28
C PHE A 116 15.93 -11.83 -0.22
N GLN A 117 14.98 -11.48 0.66
CA GLN A 117 13.76 -10.78 0.27
C GLN A 117 14.07 -9.41 -0.36
N ALA A 118 14.99 -8.66 0.23
CA ALA A 118 15.43 -7.38 -0.33
C ALA A 118 16.18 -7.55 -1.66
N ALA A 119 17.05 -8.57 -1.77
CA ALA A 119 17.78 -8.87 -3.01
C ALA A 119 16.84 -9.33 -4.13
N ALA A 120 15.85 -10.17 -3.82
CA ALA A 120 14.80 -10.59 -4.74
C ALA A 120 13.97 -9.39 -5.22
N PHE A 121 13.64 -8.47 -4.33
CA PHE A 121 12.94 -7.24 -4.70
C PHE A 121 13.79 -6.33 -5.60
N LEU A 122 15.09 -6.17 -5.31
CA LEU A 122 16.00 -5.45 -6.21
C LEU A 122 16.08 -6.11 -7.58
N LEU A 123 16.14 -7.44 -7.64
CA LEU A 123 16.14 -8.18 -8.88
C LEU A 123 14.84 -7.97 -9.67
N HIS A 124 13.68 -7.95 -9.00
CA HIS A 124 12.41 -7.56 -9.62
C HIS A 124 12.48 -6.14 -10.21
N LEU A 125 13.01 -5.16 -9.47
CA LEU A 125 13.10 -3.78 -9.97
C LEU A 125 14.05 -3.64 -11.17
N MET A 126 15.10 -4.47 -11.24
CA MET A 126 16.06 -4.48 -12.34
C MET A 126 15.53 -5.23 -13.57
N HIS A 127 14.70 -6.25 -13.36
CA HIS A 127 14.15 -7.12 -14.40
C HIS A 127 12.64 -7.35 -14.21
N PRO A 128 11.81 -6.28 -14.28
CA PRO A 128 10.40 -6.33 -13.89
C PRO A 128 9.52 -7.22 -14.77
N ASP A 129 9.97 -7.51 -15.99
CA ASP A 129 9.30 -8.41 -16.94
C ASP A 129 9.69 -9.88 -16.75
N THR A 130 10.74 -10.16 -15.98
CA THR A 130 11.26 -11.53 -15.75
C THR A 130 10.86 -12.06 -14.38
N PHE A 131 11.07 -11.25 -13.34
CA PHE A 131 10.79 -11.65 -11.96
C PHE A 131 9.61 -10.87 -11.42
N GLU A 132 8.73 -11.58 -10.72
CA GLU A 132 7.68 -10.95 -9.92
C GLU A 132 8.19 -10.52 -8.55
N ILE A 133 7.43 -9.68 -7.84
CA ILE A 133 7.76 -9.35 -6.46
C ILE A 133 7.64 -10.62 -5.63
N THR A 134 8.76 -11.09 -5.09
CA THR A 134 8.79 -12.29 -4.25
C THR A 134 9.28 -11.95 -2.86
N ASP A 135 8.61 -12.51 -1.86
CA ASP A 135 9.05 -12.50 -0.47
C ASP A 135 8.58 -13.80 0.21
N HIS A 136 8.96 -13.97 1.48
CA HIS A 136 8.61 -15.18 2.23
C HIS A 136 7.09 -15.44 2.26
N HIS A 137 6.27 -14.41 2.44
CA HIS A 137 4.81 -14.56 2.49
C HIS A 137 4.24 -14.95 1.13
N ARG A 138 4.71 -14.32 0.05
CA ARG A 138 4.25 -14.64 -1.31
C ARG A 138 4.63 -16.07 -1.73
N ASN A 139 5.84 -16.52 -1.40
CA ASN A 139 6.26 -17.91 -1.63
C ASN A 139 5.45 -18.89 -0.77
N GLN A 140 5.24 -18.57 0.50
CA GLN A 140 4.42 -19.40 1.39
C GLN A 140 2.98 -19.52 0.86
N ALA A 141 2.39 -18.42 0.40
CA ALA A 141 1.06 -18.43 -0.21
C ALA A 141 1.00 -19.32 -1.46
N MET A 142 2.00 -19.24 -2.34
CA MET A 142 2.08 -20.13 -3.50
C MET A 142 2.08 -21.60 -3.08
N ILE A 143 2.96 -21.99 -2.15
CA ILE A 143 3.07 -23.38 -1.68
C ILE A 143 1.75 -23.89 -1.11
N GLU A 144 1.11 -23.10 -0.25
CA GLU A 144 -0.16 -23.47 0.39
C GLU A 144 -1.32 -23.57 -0.61
N ILE A 145 -1.34 -22.72 -1.63
CA ILE A 145 -2.36 -22.78 -2.70
C ILE A 145 -2.15 -24.02 -3.57
N LEU A 146 -0.90 -24.37 -3.87
CA LEU A 146 -0.57 -25.60 -4.60
C LEU A 146 -1.01 -26.82 -3.78
N GLN A 147 -0.68 -26.88 -2.50
CA GLN A 147 -1.11 -27.94 -1.58
C GLN A 147 -2.64 -28.03 -1.47
N ALA A 148 -3.32 -26.90 -1.27
CA ALA A 148 -4.79 -26.86 -1.17
C ALA A 148 -5.50 -27.25 -2.48
N SER A 149 -4.78 -27.21 -3.61
CA SER A 149 -5.27 -27.66 -4.92
C SER A 149 -4.82 -29.08 -5.26
N GLU A 150 -4.15 -29.78 -4.34
CA GLU A 150 -3.57 -31.12 -4.54
C GLU A 150 -2.52 -31.15 -5.69
N ILE A 151 -1.73 -30.08 -5.82
CA ILE A 151 -0.72 -29.90 -6.87
C ILE A 151 0.69 -29.93 -6.29
N GLY A 152 1.55 -30.80 -6.83
CA GLY A 152 2.97 -30.88 -6.47
C GLY A 152 3.25 -31.77 -5.25
N GLU A 153 4.49 -31.74 -4.77
CA GLU A 153 4.92 -32.53 -3.61
C GLU A 153 4.49 -31.88 -2.29
N ASP A 154 4.00 -32.68 -1.34
CA ASP A 154 3.49 -32.24 -0.04
C ASP A 154 4.50 -31.43 0.80
N ASN A 155 5.81 -31.50 0.49
CA ASN A 155 6.89 -30.94 1.31
C ASN A 155 7.81 -29.94 0.59
N ARG A 156 7.29 -29.19 -0.39
CA ARG A 156 8.09 -28.15 -1.05
C ARG A 156 8.60 -27.12 -0.03
N THR A 157 9.92 -26.99 0.06
CA THR A 157 10.59 -26.09 1.02
C THR A 157 11.20 -24.90 0.29
N ILE A 158 11.05 -23.70 0.84
CA ILE A 158 11.68 -22.47 0.31
C ILE A 158 13.17 -22.48 0.63
N THR A 159 14.01 -22.33 -0.39
CA THR A 159 15.48 -22.42 -0.26
C THR A 159 16.19 -21.06 -0.28
N ASN A 160 15.45 -19.98 -0.56
CA ASN A 160 15.97 -18.64 -0.81
C ASN A 160 16.97 -18.64 -1.97
N SER A 161 16.55 -19.22 -3.11
CA SER A 161 17.36 -19.36 -4.32
C SER A 161 16.74 -18.69 -5.56
N VAL A 162 17.51 -18.61 -6.66
CA VAL A 162 16.98 -18.15 -7.97
C VAL A 162 15.82 -19.04 -8.43
N GLN A 163 15.89 -20.35 -8.18
CA GLN A 163 14.84 -21.28 -8.59
C GLN A 163 13.50 -20.95 -7.91
N ASP A 164 13.51 -20.51 -6.64
CA ASP A 164 12.30 -20.06 -5.96
C ASP A 164 11.67 -18.83 -6.64
N LEU A 165 12.50 -17.90 -7.12
CA LEU A 165 12.05 -16.69 -7.82
C LEU A 165 11.45 -17.03 -9.21
N GLU A 166 12.10 -17.93 -9.94
CA GLU A 166 11.60 -18.43 -11.23
C GLU A 166 10.28 -19.19 -11.07
N ASP A 167 10.19 -20.06 -10.07
CA ASP A 167 9.00 -20.85 -9.79
C ASP A 167 7.82 -19.97 -9.40
N TYR A 168 8.06 -18.98 -8.52
CA TYR A 168 7.04 -18.00 -8.16
C TYR A 168 6.59 -17.17 -9.35
N SER A 169 7.53 -16.70 -10.17
CA SER A 169 7.20 -15.88 -11.35
C SER A 169 6.42 -16.70 -12.40
N SER A 170 6.78 -17.97 -12.59
CA SER A 170 6.04 -18.90 -13.47
C SER A 170 4.63 -19.18 -12.94
N PHE A 171 4.49 -19.45 -11.65
CA PHE A 171 3.19 -19.59 -10.99
C PHE A 171 2.33 -18.35 -11.25
N PHE A 172 2.85 -17.18 -10.89
CA PHE A 172 2.13 -15.92 -10.97
C PHE A 172 1.66 -15.64 -12.41
N ASN A 173 2.57 -15.70 -13.38
CA ASN A 173 2.28 -15.46 -14.79
C ASN A 173 1.31 -16.50 -15.40
N SER A 174 1.32 -17.73 -14.90
CA SER A 174 0.37 -18.76 -15.32
C SER A 174 -1.06 -18.52 -14.80
N ILE A 175 -1.20 -17.88 -13.64
CA ILE A 175 -2.48 -17.67 -12.96
C ILE A 175 -3.13 -16.33 -13.33
N VAL A 176 -2.36 -15.26 -13.51
CA VAL A 176 -2.89 -13.92 -13.87
C VAL A 176 -3.93 -13.95 -14.99
N PRO A 177 -3.73 -14.66 -16.13
CA PRO A 177 -4.69 -14.68 -17.23
C PRO A 177 -5.99 -15.44 -16.93
N LYS A 178 -6.04 -16.20 -15.83
CA LYS A 178 -7.22 -17.00 -15.44
C LYS A 178 -8.13 -16.30 -14.45
N LEU A 179 -7.71 -15.17 -13.91
CA LEU A 179 -8.50 -14.41 -12.94
C LEU A 179 -9.56 -13.54 -13.63
N PRO A 180 -10.72 -13.30 -12.99
CA PRO A 180 -11.86 -12.65 -13.61
C PRO A 180 -11.87 -11.11 -13.49
N TYR A 181 -10.80 -10.48 -13.00
CA TYR A 181 -10.75 -9.06 -12.67
C TYR A 181 -10.16 -8.16 -13.77
N GLY A 182 -9.94 -8.69 -14.98
CA GLY A 182 -9.46 -7.92 -16.13
C GLY A 182 -8.10 -7.24 -15.88
N GLU A 183 -8.02 -5.94 -16.16
CA GLU A 183 -6.76 -5.16 -16.07
C GLU A 183 -6.15 -5.16 -14.67
N VAL A 184 -6.95 -5.32 -13.61
CA VAL A 184 -6.45 -5.33 -12.23
C VAL A 184 -6.05 -6.73 -11.73
N ASN A 185 -6.11 -7.76 -12.58
CA ASN A 185 -5.73 -9.13 -12.23
C ASN A 185 -4.36 -9.22 -11.56
N ARG A 186 -3.35 -8.59 -12.19
CA ARG A 186 -1.96 -8.62 -11.72
C ARG A 186 -1.83 -8.03 -10.30
N ILE A 187 -2.42 -6.85 -10.09
CA ILE A 187 -2.35 -6.13 -8.81
C ILE A 187 -3.14 -6.88 -7.72
N LYS A 188 -4.33 -7.39 -8.05
CA LYS A 188 -5.13 -8.16 -7.10
C LYS A 188 -4.43 -9.46 -6.69
N LEU A 189 -3.84 -10.18 -7.64
CA LEU A 189 -3.10 -11.40 -7.33
C LEU A 189 -1.90 -11.13 -6.42
N ASP A 190 -1.10 -10.11 -6.74
CA ASP A 190 0.06 -9.72 -5.94
C ASP A 190 -0.32 -9.43 -4.48
N ARG A 191 -1.35 -8.60 -4.27
CA ARG A 191 -1.84 -8.23 -2.94
C ARG A 191 -2.49 -9.38 -2.22
N PHE A 192 -3.25 -10.22 -2.94
CA PHE A 192 -3.84 -11.43 -2.40
C PHE A 192 -2.76 -12.38 -1.87
N LEU A 193 -1.74 -12.70 -2.65
CA LEU A 193 -0.67 -13.61 -2.24
C LEU A 193 0.07 -13.05 -1.02
N LYS A 194 0.31 -11.74 -0.97
CA LYS A 194 0.89 -11.08 0.21
C LYS A 194 -0.02 -11.17 1.45
N ALA A 195 -1.32 -10.89 1.30
CA ALA A 195 -2.28 -10.94 2.40
C ALA A 195 -2.49 -12.36 2.92
N TYR A 196 -2.69 -13.32 1.99
CA TYR A 196 -2.91 -14.72 2.27
C TYR A 196 -1.72 -15.33 3.00
N GLY A 197 -0.49 -15.15 2.49
CA GLY A 197 0.73 -15.66 3.12
C GLY A 197 1.11 -14.97 4.44
N ASN A 198 0.55 -13.78 4.71
CA ASN A 198 0.74 -13.06 5.96
C ASN A 198 -0.45 -13.20 6.94
N ARG A 199 -1.42 -14.08 6.65
CA ARG A 199 -2.67 -14.20 7.43
C ARG A 199 -2.47 -14.45 8.92
N HIS A 200 -1.39 -15.14 9.29
CA HIS A 200 -1.07 -15.42 10.70
C HIS A 200 -0.77 -14.15 11.52
N ALA A 201 -0.25 -13.09 10.89
CA ALA A 201 -0.05 -11.80 11.55
C ALA A 201 -1.37 -11.16 12.00
N TYR A 202 -2.50 -11.60 11.43
CA TYR A 202 -3.84 -11.08 11.72
C TYR A 202 -4.65 -11.97 12.67
N LYS A 203 -4.05 -13.01 13.25
CA LYS A 203 -4.73 -13.96 14.16
C LYS A 203 -5.33 -13.27 15.40
N HIS A 204 -4.67 -12.22 15.89
CA HIS A 204 -5.09 -11.47 17.09
C HIS A 204 -5.78 -10.15 16.76
N ILE A 205 -5.98 -9.86 15.48
CA ILE A 205 -6.70 -8.67 15.03
C ILE A 205 -8.19 -9.01 14.99
N ALA A 206 -9.03 -8.10 15.49
CA ALA A 206 -10.48 -8.26 15.51
C ALA A 206 -11.02 -8.68 14.12
N ALA A 207 -12.01 -9.59 14.11
CA ALA A 207 -12.63 -10.07 12.87
C ALA A 207 -13.32 -8.95 12.07
N THR A 208 -13.73 -7.87 12.76
CA THR A 208 -14.34 -6.68 12.17
C THR A 208 -13.33 -5.68 11.60
N TYR A 209 -12.02 -5.91 11.78
CA TYR A 209 -11.00 -5.02 11.24
C TYR A 209 -10.94 -5.16 9.72
N THR A 210 -11.24 -4.07 9.04
CA THR A 210 -11.12 -3.93 7.60
C THR A 210 -10.26 -2.71 7.23
N THR A 211 -9.79 -2.73 6.00
CA THR A 211 -9.03 -1.68 5.33
C THR A 211 -9.64 -1.49 3.95
N SER A 212 -9.70 -0.24 3.50
CA SER A 212 -10.20 0.11 2.18
C SER A 212 -9.08 0.65 1.32
N GLU A 213 -9.10 0.28 0.04
CA GLU A 213 -8.21 0.91 -0.93
C GLU A 213 -8.68 2.33 -1.20
N PRO A 214 -7.80 3.35 -1.12
CA PRO A 214 -8.18 4.71 -1.45
C PRO A 214 -8.54 4.86 -2.93
N THR A 215 -9.68 5.50 -3.20
CA THR A 215 -10.11 5.88 -4.55
C THR A 215 -9.16 6.92 -5.16
N ILE A 216 -8.71 7.89 -4.36
CA ILE A 216 -7.74 8.92 -4.77
C ILE A 216 -6.40 8.57 -4.11
N ARG A 217 -5.49 7.97 -4.87
CA ARG A 217 -4.19 7.47 -4.35
C ARG A 217 -3.07 8.49 -4.43
N GLN A 218 -3.18 9.43 -5.37
CA GLN A 218 -2.32 10.60 -5.52
C GLN A 218 -3.20 11.82 -5.70
N PHE A 219 -2.70 12.97 -5.26
CA PHE A 219 -3.43 14.22 -5.35
C PHE A 219 -2.50 15.33 -5.83
N SER A 220 -2.99 16.11 -6.78
CA SER A 220 -2.38 17.33 -7.28
C SER A 220 -3.44 18.42 -7.28
N TRP A 221 -3.09 19.62 -6.81
CA TRP A 221 -4.00 20.76 -6.86
C TRP A 221 -4.27 21.22 -8.29
N ASP A 222 -3.34 20.95 -9.21
CA ASP A 222 -3.46 21.34 -10.61
C ASP A 222 -4.42 20.42 -11.39
N ASP A 223 -4.54 19.16 -10.96
CA ASP A 223 -5.36 18.13 -11.63
C ASP A 223 -6.73 17.93 -10.97
N CYS A 224 -6.92 18.45 -9.75
CA CYS A 224 -8.16 18.26 -9.01
C CYS A 224 -9.20 19.33 -9.40
N ALA A 225 -10.21 18.93 -10.16
CA ALA A 225 -11.37 19.75 -10.48
C ALA A 225 -12.66 19.18 -9.88
N ALA A 226 -13.57 20.06 -9.49
CA ALA A 226 -14.93 19.74 -9.08
C ALA A 226 -15.92 20.68 -9.78
N GLN A 227 -17.07 20.16 -10.19
CA GLN A 227 -18.14 20.90 -10.86
C GLN A 227 -18.96 21.72 -9.87
N SER A 228 -19.27 21.17 -8.71
CA SER A 228 -20.15 21.77 -7.70
C SER A 228 -19.40 22.53 -6.61
N PHE A 229 -18.09 22.30 -6.48
CA PHE A 229 -17.27 22.82 -5.39
C PHE A 229 -16.15 23.73 -5.88
N ASP A 230 -15.84 24.73 -5.07
CA ASP A 230 -14.80 25.73 -5.30
C ASP A 230 -13.56 25.40 -4.44
N LEU A 231 -12.62 24.69 -5.06
CA LEU A 231 -11.38 24.23 -4.41
C LEU A 231 -10.36 25.35 -4.24
N GLU A 232 -10.51 26.50 -4.92
CA GLU A 232 -9.60 27.64 -4.79
C GLU A 232 -9.71 28.29 -3.41
N LYS A 233 -10.88 28.15 -2.76
CA LYS A 233 -11.13 28.61 -1.39
C LYS A 233 -10.36 27.83 -0.32
N ILE A 234 -9.72 26.72 -0.67
CA ILE A 234 -8.90 25.93 0.26
C ILE A 234 -7.44 26.38 0.17
N THR A 235 -6.99 27.25 1.06
CA THR A 235 -5.69 27.96 0.88
C THR A 235 -4.51 27.43 1.68
N LEU A 236 -4.72 26.64 2.76
CA LEU A 236 -3.63 26.27 3.69
C LEU A 236 -2.82 25.05 3.23
N ARG A 237 -3.33 24.29 2.25
CA ARG A 237 -2.67 23.17 1.55
C ARG A 237 -2.01 22.10 2.45
N ALA A 238 -2.41 21.99 3.73
CA ALA A 238 -1.95 20.92 4.61
C ALA A 238 -2.70 19.61 4.35
N ASN A 239 -2.31 18.51 5.01
CA ASN A 239 -2.98 17.22 4.83
C ASN A 239 -4.51 17.28 5.07
N ALA A 240 -4.98 18.06 6.05
CA ALA A 240 -6.42 18.25 6.27
C ALA A 240 -7.11 18.94 5.08
N ASP A 241 -6.45 19.94 4.48
CA ASP A 241 -6.92 20.63 3.29
C ASP A 241 -7.00 19.70 2.07
N VAL A 242 -5.97 18.85 1.91
CA VAL A 242 -5.90 17.85 0.84
C VAL A 242 -7.00 16.80 1.01
N LEU A 243 -7.19 16.27 2.22
CA LEU A 243 -8.28 15.34 2.51
C LEU A 243 -9.66 15.96 2.24
N PHE A 244 -9.85 17.24 2.59
CA PHE A 244 -11.08 17.94 2.28
C PHE A 244 -11.30 18.09 0.76
N ALA A 245 -10.28 18.49 0.01
CA ALA A 245 -10.38 18.58 -1.45
C ALA A 245 -10.69 17.22 -2.10
N CYS A 246 -10.06 16.14 -1.62
CA CYS A 246 -10.38 14.77 -2.03
C CYS A 246 -11.85 14.42 -1.76
N LEU A 247 -12.37 14.76 -0.58
CA LEU A 247 -13.78 14.53 -0.24
C LEU A 247 -14.70 15.26 -1.21
N LEU A 248 -14.46 16.55 -1.45
CA LEU A 248 -15.27 17.34 -2.37
C LEU A 248 -15.25 16.76 -3.79
N HIS A 249 -14.09 16.32 -4.28
CA HIS A 249 -13.98 15.65 -5.57
C HIS A 249 -14.75 14.31 -5.64
N LEU A 250 -14.78 13.54 -4.55
CA LEU A 250 -15.55 12.30 -4.47
C LEU A 250 -17.05 12.55 -4.43
N LEU A 251 -17.50 13.53 -3.64
CA LEU A 251 -18.90 13.92 -3.53
C LEU A 251 -19.45 14.49 -4.84
N ASP A 252 -18.63 15.21 -5.59
CA ASP A 252 -19.01 15.78 -6.88
C ASP A 252 -19.39 14.73 -7.93
N LYS A 253 -18.87 13.51 -7.77
CA LYS A 253 -19.18 12.36 -8.63
C LYS A 253 -20.43 11.59 -8.19
N GLN A 254 -21.05 11.96 -7.07
CA GLN A 254 -22.19 11.23 -6.50
C GLN A 254 -23.53 11.92 -6.81
N PRO A 255 -24.57 11.17 -7.24
CA PRO A 255 -25.87 11.74 -7.61
C PRO A 255 -26.59 12.48 -6.47
N GLN A 256 -26.29 12.15 -5.21
CA GLN A 256 -26.96 12.72 -4.05
C GLN A 256 -26.40 14.08 -3.60
N GLY A 257 -25.26 14.50 -4.15
CA GLY A 257 -24.63 15.78 -3.83
C GLY A 257 -24.34 15.97 -2.33
N SER A 258 -23.97 17.19 -1.95
CA SER A 258 -23.49 17.65 -0.62
C SER A 258 -24.46 17.50 0.58
N LYS A 259 -25.38 16.55 0.57
CA LYS A 259 -26.36 16.35 1.63
C LYS A 259 -25.71 15.72 2.86
N LYS A 260 -26.10 16.25 4.02
CA LYS A 260 -25.81 15.80 5.39
C LYS A 260 -25.09 14.44 5.47
N LEU A 261 -23.83 14.46 5.91
CA LEU A 261 -22.97 13.29 6.05
C LEU A 261 -22.71 13.03 7.54
N THR A 262 -22.46 11.78 7.90
CA THR A 262 -21.86 11.47 9.20
C THR A 262 -20.33 11.56 9.13
N ILE A 263 -19.68 11.72 10.27
CA ILE A 263 -18.21 11.64 10.36
C ILE A 263 -17.70 10.28 9.83
N GLU A 264 -18.39 9.19 10.12
CA GLU A 264 -18.08 7.85 9.60
C GLU A 264 -18.10 7.82 8.07
N GLN A 265 -19.16 8.32 7.43
CA GLN A 265 -19.29 8.37 5.98
C GLN A 265 -18.17 9.19 5.31
N ILE A 266 -17.66 10.22 5.98
CA ILE A 266 -16.53 11.01 5.50
C ILE A 266 -15.23 10.20 5.61
N VAL A 267 -14.99 9.56 6.75
CA VAL A 267 -13.79 8.75 6.99
C VAL A 267 -13.73 7.54 6.05
N ASP A 268 -14.87 6.89 5.79
CA ASP A 268 -14.97 5.76 4.86
C ASP A 268 -14.63 6.14 3.41
N GLN A 269 -14.93 7.38 3.02
CA GLN A 269 -14.55 7.93 1.70
C GLN A 269 -13.07 8.34 1.62
N LEU A 270 -12.42 8.53 2.77
CA LEU A 270 -11.06 9.03 2.88
C LEU A 270 -10.14 8.03 3.58
N PRO A 271 -10.09 6.74 3.23
CA PRO A 271 -9.29 5.78 3.98
C PRO A 271 -7.80 6.15 3.99
N LEU A 272 -7.05 5.61 4.97
CA LEU A 272 -5.60 5.80 5.07
C LEU A 272 -4.90 5.47 3.74
N GLY A 273 -4.04 6.37 3.27
CA GLY A 273 -3.43 6.32 1.94
C GLY A 273 -4.09 7.24 0.91
N THR A 274 -5.26 7.82 1.23
CA THR A 274 -5.87 8.87 0.40
C THR A 274 -4.88 10.00 0.16
N ALA A 275 -4.79 10.45 -1.09
CA ALA A 275 -3.85 11.48 -1.55
C ALA A 275 -2.36 11.16 -1.29
N GLY A 276 -2.00 9.89 -1.07
CA GLY A 276 -0.64 9.48 -0.74
C GLY A 276 -0.26 9.73 0.72
N ILE A 277 -1.22 10.04 1.58
CA ILE A 277 -1.02 10.21 3.03
C ILE A 277 -0.98 8.82 3.67
N CYS A 278 0.20 8.20 3.65
CA CYS A 278 0.39 6.82 4.09
C CYS A 278 0.84 6.67 5.55
N ASN A 279 1.32 7.76 6.16
CA ASN A 279 1.68 7.78 7.57
C ASN A 279 0.43 7.89 8.46
N GLU A 280 0.19 6.88 9.29
CA GLU A 280 -0.99 6.77 10.16
C GLU A 280 -1.14 7.94 11.15
N ALA A 281 -0.04 8.41 11.74
CA ALA A 281 -0.09 9.54 12.67
C ALA A 281 -0.44 10.85 11.95
N SER A 282 0.17 11.09 10.79
CA SER A 282 -0.14 12.26 9.95
C SER A 282 -1.58 12.24 9.44
N TYR A 283 -2.09 11.07 9.05
CA TYR A 283 -3.46 10.87 8.61
C TYR A 283 -4.46 11.12 9.74
N ASN A 284 -4.27 10.48 10.90
CA ASN A 284 -5.14 10.66 12.05
C ASN A 284 -5.18 12.11 12.52
N TYR A 285 -4.02 12.77 12.56
CA TYR A 285 -3.95 14.20 12.87
C TYR A 285 -4.69 15.05 11.82
N ALA A 286 -4.55 14.73 10.53
CA ALA A 286 -5.26 15.42 9.46
C ALA A 286 -6.78 15.27 9.58
N LEU A 287 -7.30 14.09 9.95
CA LEU A 287 -8.72 13.90 10.22
C LEU A 287 -9.21 14.74 11.42
N ILE A 288 -8.44 14.82 12.50
CA ILE A 288 -8.84 15.67 13.64
C ILE A 288 -8.87 17.15 13.20
N ALA A 289 -7.85 17.60 12.47
CA ALA A 289 -7.78 18.97 11.98
C ALA A 289 -8.84 19.29 10.89
N LEU A 290 -9.27 18.29 10.11
CA LEU A 290 -10.34 18.37 9.12
C LEU A 290 -11.69 18.76 9.75
N PHE A 291 -11.95 18.27 10.96
CA PHE A 291 -13.18 18.55 11.71
C PHE A 291 -13.05 19.74 12.69
N GLY A 292 -11.85 20.31 12.84
CA GLY A 292 -11.60 21.46 13.72
C GLY A 292 -11.55 22.80 12.99
N ASN A 293 -11.22 23.86 13.75
CA ASN A 293 -11.05 25.23 13.30
C ASN A 293 -9.62 25.76 13.48
N GLN A 294 -8.65 24.85 13.44
CA GLN A 294 -7.25 25.26 13.43
C GLN A 294 -6.93 26.06 12.16
N LYS A 295 -6.37 27.25 12.34
CA LYS A 295 -6.00 28.17 11.26
C LYS A 295 -7.21 28.66 10.42
N GLY A 296 -8.40 28.73 11.01
CA GLY A 296 -9.60 29.24 10.31
C GLY A 296 -10.29 28.20 9.43
N ARG A 297 -10.03 26.90 9.63
CA ARG A 297 -10.71 25.82 8.92
C ARG A 297 -12.17 25.72 9.37
N ASP A 298 -13.07 25.75 8.42
CA ASP A 298 -14.51 25.76 8.65
C ASP A 298 -15.21 24.94 7.56
N TYR A 299 -14.56 23.83 7.17
CA TYR A 299 -15.00 22.93 6.11
C TYR A 299 -16.41 22.39 6.31
N PHE A 300 -16.81 22.22 7.58
CA PHE A 300 -18.07 21.62 7.96
C PHE A 300 -18.87 22.52 8.91
N GLN A 301 -20.20 22.45 8.78
CA GLN A 301 -21.15 22.94 9.77
C GLN A 301 -21.66 21.74 10.57
N PHE A 302 -21.43 21.75 11.88
CA PHE A 302 -21.89 20.70 12.79
C PHE A 302 -23.29 21.01 13.30
N GLU A 303 -24.12 19.99 13.47
CA GLU A 303 -25.39 20.14 14.19
C GLU A 303 -25.14 20.43 15.68
N ASN A 304 -24.11 19.80 16.25
CA ASN A 304 -23.62 20.11 17.59
C ASN A 304 -22.50 21.15 17.52
N ALA A 305 -22.84 22.39 17.86
CA ALA A 305 -21.93 23.55 17.83
C ALA A 305 -20.66 23.39 18.69
N THR A 306 -20.66 22.49 19.69
CA THR A 306 -19.50 22.27 20.57
C THR A 306 -18.43 21.37 19.93
N LEU A 307 -18.79 20.53 18.95
CA LEU A 307 -17.87 19.54 18.40
C LEU A 307 -16.70 20.16 17.65
N GLN A 308 -16.93 21.24 16.90
CA GLN A 308 -15.84 21.93 16.20
C GLN A 308 -14.77 22.41 17.19
N GLN A 309 -15.18 22.89 18.36
CA GLN A 309 -14.26 23.29 19.43
C GLN A 309 -13.52 22.07 20.00
N VAL A 310 -14.20 20.96 20.27
CA VAL A 310 -13.60 19.71 20.75
C VAL A 310 -12.49 19.23 19.80
N PHE A 311 -12.76 19.18 18.49
CA PHE A 311 -11.76 18.81 17.48
C PHE A 311 -10.60 19.82 17.43
N THR A 312 -10.89 21.12 17.54
CA THR A 312 -9.86 22.18 17.56
C THR A 312 -8.91 22.04 18.74
N GLU A 313 -9.45 21.82 19.94
CA GLU A 313 -8.68 21.64 21.16
C GLU A 313 -7.79 20.39 21.06
N GLN A 314 -8.35 19.26 20.62
CA GLN A 314 -7.59 18.02 20.42
C GLN A 314 -6.48 18.19 19.40
N ALA A 315 -6.73 18.88 18.29
CA ALA A 315 -5.69 19.11 17.30
C ALA A 315 -4.53 19.99 17.84
N ASN A 316 -4.77 20.83 18.86
CA ASN A 316 -3.76 21.69 19.49
C ASN A 316 -2.99 21.01 20.65
N GLN A 317 -3.45 19.85 21.13
CA GLN A 317 -2.85 19.17 22.28
C GLN A 317 -1.73 18.20 21.88
N SER A 318 -0.67 18.10 22.68
CA SER A 318 0.39 17.10 22.47
C SER A 318 -0.08 15.67 22.74
N THR A 319 -0.96 15.49 23.74
CA THR A 319 -1.54 14.21 24.18
C THR A 319 -2.88 13.88 23.52
N ARG A 320 -3.08 14.35 22.30
CA ARG A 320 -4.34 14.24 21.56
C ARG A 320 -4.78 12.79 21.33
N ASP A 321 -6.09 12.57 21.33
CA ASP A 321 -6.69 11.30 20.94
C ASP A 321 -6.68 11.16 19.42
N MET A 322 -5.73 10.38 18.88
CA MET A 322 -5.57 10.13 17.45
C MET A 322 -6.76 9.41 16.79
N LYS A 323 -7.76 9.00 17.56
CA LYS A 323 -8.97 8.33 17.07
C LYS A 323 -10.24 9.04 17.52
N LEU A 324 -10.16 10.33 17.88
CA LEU A 324 -11.30 11.13 18.34
C LEU A 324 -12.51 11.04 17.40
N TYR A 325 -12.28 11.04 16.09
CA TYR A 325 -13.33 10.95 15.08
C TYR A 325 -14.17 9.67 15.18
N LEU A 326 -13.63 8.57 15.72
CA LEU A 326 -14.40 7.34 15.96
C LEU A 326 -15.41 7.49 17.09
N LYS A 327 -15.15 8.34 18.09
CA LYS A 327 -16.09 8.60 19.19
C LYS A 327 -17.31 9.38 18.75
N TYR A 328 -17.18 10.14 17.67
CA TYR A 328 -18.21 11.00 17.09
C TYR A 328 -18.66 10.49 15.71
N ALA A 329 -18.44 9.20 15.40
CA ALA A 329 -18.70 8.62 14.09
C ALA A 329 -20.12 8.89 13.55
N ASN A 330 -21.13 8.88 14.44
CA ASN A 330 -22.54 9.09 14.11
C ASN A 330 -22.96 10.57 14.03
N GLU A 331 -22.07 11.50 14.39
CA GLU A 331 -22.39 12.93 14.37
C GLU A 331 -22.51 13.43 12.94
N SER A 332 -23.55 14.24 12.71
CA SER A 332 -23.88 14.75 11.38
C SER A 332 -23.27 16.12 11.11
N VAL A 333 -22.82 16.29 9.88
CA VAL A 333 -22.23 17.53 9.36
C VAL A 333 -22.71 17.83 7.95
N THR A 334 -22.68 19.10 7.57
CA THR A 334 -22.85 19.55 6.19
C THR A 334 -21.60 20.28 5.72
N ILE A 335 -21.30 20.20 4.42
CA ILE A 335 -20.23 21.01 3.83
C ILE A 335 -20.62 22.48 3.98
N ASN A 336 -19.68 23.31 4.45
CA ASN A 336 -19.92 24.74 4.55
C ASN A 336 -20.18 25.32 3.15
N THR A 337 -21.30 26.03 3.02
CA THR A 337 -21.81 26.57 1.74
C THR A 337 -20.80 27.48 1.04
N LYS A 338 -19.85 28.06 1.78
CA LYS A 338 -18.80 28.86 1.18
C LYS A 338 -17.96 28.10 0.15
N TYR A 339 -17.81 26.78 0.29
CA TYR A 339 -17.04 25.94 -0.64
C TYR A 339 -17.85 25.48 -1.86
N LEU A 340 -19.11 25.90 -1.98
CA LEU A 340 -19.90 25.67 -3.19
C LEU A 340 -19.51 26.70 -4.26
N LYS A 341 -19.58 26.27 -5.52
CA LYS A 341 -19.56 27.19 -6.66
C LYS A 341 -20.89 27.96 -6.71
N ALA A 342 -20.79 29.23 -7.11
CA ALA A 342 -21.93 30.13 -7.25
C ALA A 342 -22.83 29.74 -8.42
#